data_AF-A0A842CX23-F1
#
_entry.id   AF-A0A842CX23-F1
#
_cell.length_a   1.000
_cell.length_b   1.000
_cell.length_c   1.000
_cell.angle_alpha   90.00
_cell.angle_beta   90.00
_cell.angle_gamma   90.00
#
_symmetry.space_group_name_H-M   'P 1'
#
loop_
_entity.id
_entity.type
_entity.pdbx_description
1 polymer ?
#
loop_
_entity_poly.entity_id
_entity_poly.type
_entity_poly.pdbx_seq_one_letter_code
_entity_poly.pdbx_strand_id
1 'polypeptide(L)'
;MEKNGIVSLWLGNAENIEQLDNYVELKYDDEGESIPSEFLLDYQIDMDDIDEDFIEKAVLDKKYDSFTSLLKDASYEEKIIPKLLKDYSIENDYNAVILLYNFEYEGKTMVANNFDFIASVSYI
;
A
#
# COMPACT_ATOMS: atom_id res chain seq x y z
N MET A 1 9.62 3.73 8.31
CA MET A 1 10.80 3.01 8.84
C MET A 1 10.47 1.53 8.93
N GLU A 2 11.45 0.66 8.70
CA GLU A 2 11.29 -0.79 8.88
C GLU A 2 10.78 -1.11 10.29
N LYS A 3 9.69 -1.87 10.38
CA LYS A 3 9.07 -2.28 11.63
C LYS A 3 8.35 -3.60 11.49
N ASN A 4 9.00 -4.65 11.99
CA ASN A 4 8.47 -6.01 11.95
C ASN A 4 7.05 -6.13 12.51
N GLY A 5 6.17 -6.78 11.74
CA GLY A 5 4.79 -7.05 12.13
C GLY A 5 3.84 -5.85 12.05
N ILE A 6 4.25 -4.74 11.45
CA ILE A 6 3.40 -3.60 11.07
C ILE A 6 3.24 -3.54 9.56
N VAL A 7 2.01 -3.36 9.10
CA VAL A 7 1.69 -3.14 7.68
C VAL A 7 1.11 -1.74 7.52
N SER A 8 1.58 -1.04 6.51
CA SER A 8 1.06 0.26 6.09
C SER A 8 0.14 0.08 4.88
N LEU A 9 -1.03 0.71 4.93
CA LEU A 9 -2.09 0.57 3.93
C LEU A 9 -2.34 1.88 3.20
N TRP A 10 -2.38 1.79 1.87
CA TRP A 10 -2.88 2.83 0.98
C TRP A 10 -4.05 2.31 0.17
N LEU A 11 -5.05 3.16 -0.03
CA LEU A 11 -6.21 2.91 -0.87
C LEU A 11 -6.30 3.95 -1.96
N GLY A 12 -6.61 3.53 -3.18
CA GLY A 12 -6.64 4.45 -4.31
C GLY A 12 -7.47 3.94 -5.47
N ASN A 13 -7.24 4.54 -6.62
CA ASN A 13 -7.89 4.10 -7.85
C ASN A 13 -6.87 3.93 -8.98
N ALA A 14 -6.94 2.77 -9.64
CA ALA A 14 -6.14 2.44 -10.82
C ALA A 14 -7.04 1.86 -11.92
N GLU A 15 -6.71 2.15 -13.18
CA GLU A 15 -7.41 1.65 -14.36
C GLU A 15 -7.24 0.14 -14.53
N ASN A 16 -6.05 -0.38 -14.23
CA ASN A 16 -5.70 -1.79 -14.34
C ASN A 16 -4.42 -2.09 -13.52
N ILE A 17 -4.10 -3.37 -13.40
CA ILE A 17 -2.92 -3.83 -12.65
C ILE A 17 -1.61 -3.30 -13.23
N GLU A 18 -1.47 -3.19 -14.56
CA GLU A 18 -0.26 -2.68 -15.22
C GLU A 18 0.02 -1.21 -14.84
N GLN A 19 -1.02 -0.38 -14.70
CA GLN A 19 -0.86 0.98 -14.21
C GLN A 19 -0.35 1.00 -12.76
N LEU A 20 -0.89 0.12 -11.90
CA LEU A 20 -0.47 0.02 -10.51
C LEU A 20 0.97 -0.51 -10.40
N ASP A 21 1.34 -1.48 -11.22
CA ASP A 21 2.69 -2.04 -11.28
C ASP A 21 3.70 -0.97 -11.66
N ASN A 22 3.43 -0.20 -12.71
CA ASN A 22 4.30 0.90 -13.13
C ASN A 22 4.52 1.98 -12.06
N TYR A 23 3.54 2.18 -11.18
CA TYR A 23 3.61 3.16 -10.09
C TYR A 23 4.39 2.65 -8.88
N VAL A 24 4.27 1.35 -8.57
CA VAL A 24 4.74 0.76 -7.31
C VAL A 24 6.08 0.04 -7.45
N GLU A 25 6.33 -0.64 -8.57
CA GLU A 25 7.51 -1.49 -8.74
C GLU A 25 8.81 -0.70 -8.79
N LEU A 26 9.83 -1.24 -8.11
CA LEU A 26 11.19 -0.77 -8.25
C LEU A 26 11.65 -0.99 -9.69
N LYS A 27 12.37 0.00 -10.22
CA LYS A 27 13.00 -0.08 -11.53
C LYS A 27 14.49 -0.26 -11.33
N TYR A 28 15.15 -0.79 -12.35
CA TYR A 28 16.59 -0.97 -12.34
C TYR A 28 17.17 -0.19 -13.52
N ASP A 29 18.29 0.49 -13.30
CA ASP A 29 19.02 1.12 -14.39
C ASP A 29 19.80 0.09 -15.24
N ASP A 30 20.50 0.57 -16.26
CA ASP A 30 21.29 -0.27 -17.17
C ASP A 30 22.46 -0.98 -16.46
N GLU A 31 22.86 -0.53 -15.27
CA GLU A 31 23.90 -1.13 -14.43
C GLU A 31 23.32 -2.15 -13.42
N GLY A 32 21.99 -2.25 -13.34
CA GLY A 32 21.28 -3.12 -12.42
C GLY A 32 21.10 -2.52 -11.02
N GLU A 33 21.34 -1.22 -10.86
CA GLU A 33 21.11 -0.51 -9.60
C GLU A 33 19.63 -0.16 -9.47
N SER A 34 19.08 -0.33 -8.26
CA SER A 34 17.68 -0.05 -7.99
C SER A 34 17.39 1.45 -7.99
N ILE A 35 16.25 1.81 -8.54
CA ILE A 35 15.72 3.17 -8.62
C ILE A 35 14.38 3.18 -7.85
N PRO A 36 14.16 4.15 -6.95
CA PRO A 36 12.91 4.24 -6.22
C PRO A 36 11.73 4.40 -7.19
N SER A 37 10.65 3.69 -6.92
CA SER A 37 9.41 3.84 -7.68
C SER A 37 8.75 5.19 -7.42
N GLU A 38 7.85 5.59 -8.31
CA GLU A 38 7.08 6.84 -8.14
C GLU A 38 6.32 6.84 -6.81
N PHE A 39 5.77 5.69 -6.41
CA PHE A 39 5.14 5.50 -5.11
C PHE A 39 6.08 5.86 -3.94
N LEU A 40 7.31 5.34 -3.92
CA LEU A 40 8.25 5.64 -2.83
C LEU A 40 8.61 7.13 -2.79
N LEU A 41 8.79 7.76 -3.96
CA LEU A 41 9.07 9.19 -4.06
C LEU A 41 7.91 10.05 -3.55
N ASP A 42 6.69 9.76 -3.97
CA ASP A 42 5.47 10.48 -3.57
C ASP A 42 5.24 10.44 -2.06
N TYR A 43 5.50 9.28 -1.44
CA TYR A 43 5.36 9.09 -0.01
C TYR A 43 6.64 9.36 0.79
N GLN A 44 7.73 9.81 0.15
CA GLN A 44 9.01 10.09 0.80
C GLN A 44 9.50 8.89 1.64
N ILE A 45 9.32 7.69 1.09
CA ILE A 45 9.78 6.43 1.66
C ILE A 45 11.19 6.19 1.13
N ASP A 46 12.12 5.91 2.04
CA ASP A 46 13.46 5.49 1.65
C ASP A 46 13.39 4.06 1.12
N MET A 47 13.97 3.82 -0.05
CA MET A 47 13.99 2.49 -0.67
C MET A 47 14.80 1.50 0.18
N ASP A 48 15.78 1.99 0.94
CA ASP A 48 16.59 1.19 1.86
C ASP A 48 15.82 0.75 3.13
N ASP A 49 14.66 1.35 3.41
CA ASP A 49 13.81 1.01 4.57
C ASP A 49 12.81 -0.12 4.27
N ILE A 50 12.75 -0.61 3.03
CA ILE A 50 11.73 -1.55 2.57
C ILE A 50 12.33 -2.75 1.83
N ASP A 51 11.55 -3.83 1.75
CA ASP A 51 11.82 -4.97 0.88
C ASP A 51 10.70 -5.04 -0.17
N GLU A 52 11.06 -5.13 -1.45
CA GLU A 52 10.10 -5.21 -2.55
C GLU A 52 9.22 -6.46 -2.46
N ASP A 53 9.74 -7.56 -1.90
CA ASP A 53 8.99 -8.80 -1.66
C ASP A 53 7.91 -8.63 -0.58
N PHE A 54 7.94 -7.54 0.18
CA PHE A 54 6.94 -7.17 1.19
C PHE A 54 5.91 -6.15 0.71
N ILE A 55 5.88 -5.86 -0.59
CA ILE A 55 4.83 -5.08 -1.21
C ILE A 55 3.77 -6.03 -1.78
N GLU A 56 2.54 -5.90 -1.28
CA GLU A 56 1.36 -6.51 -1.86
C GLU A 56 0.45 -5.45 -2.46
N LYS A 57 -0.10 -5.72 -3.63
CA LYS A 57 -0.92 -4.77 -4.38
C LYS A 57 -2.00 -5.48 -5.18
N ALA A 58 -3.15 -4.84 -5.31
CA ALA A 58 -4.26 -5.39 -6.07
C ALA A 58 -5.10 -4.28 -6.73
N VAL A 59 -5.66 -4.59 -7.90
CA VAL A 59 -6.70 -3.81 -8.55
C VAL A 59 -7.96 -4.68 -8.70
N LEU A 60 -9.06 -4.19 -8.16
CA LEU A 60 -10.35 -4.87 -8.11
C LEU A 60 -11.21 -4.53 -9.34
N ASP A 61 -12.19 -5.38 -9.61
CA ASP A 61 -13.10 -5.30 -10.76
C ASP A 61 -14.00 -4.06 -10.74
N LYS A 62 -14.25 -3.52 -9.56
CA LYS A 62 -15.04 -2.31 -9.32
C LYS A 62 -14.56 -1.63 -8.05
N LYS A 63 -15.16 -0.48 -7.75
CA LYS A 63 -14.88 0.24 -6.52
C LYS A 63 -15.69 -0.26 -5.33
N TYR A 64 -15.11 -0.14 -4.15
CA TYR A 64 -15.70 -0.49 -2.87
C TYR A 64 -15.37 0.56 -1.80
N ASP A 65 -16.24 0.65 -0.79
CA ASP A 65 -16.19 1.56 0.34
C ASP A 65 -15.96 0.85 1.68
N SER A 66 -15.48 -0.40 1.65
CA SER A 66 -15.29 -1.21 2.86
C SER A 66 -13.97 -1.98 2.86
N PHE A 67 -13.26 -1.97 3.99
CA PHE A 67 -12.02 -2.72 4.18
C PHE A 67 -12.20 -4.21 3.89
N THR A 68 -13.34 -4.80 4.26
CA THR A 68 -13.63 -6.21 4.00
C THR A 68 -13.68 -6.55 2.51
N SER A 69 -14.16 -5.63 1.67
CA SER A 69 -14.20 -5.87 0.22
C SER A 69 -12.87 -5.52 -0.44
N LEU A 70 -12.21 -4.47 0.03
CA LEU A 70 -10.96 -3.98 -0.55
C LEU A 70 -9.77 -4.89 -0.25
N LEU A 71 -9.67 -5.39 0.97
CA LEU A 71 -8.58 -6.24 1.43
C LEU A 71 -8.91 -7.72 1.28
N LYS A 72 -9.97 -8.05 0.53
CA LYS A 72 -10.34 -9.44 0.31
C LYS A 72 -9.22 -10.15 -0.44
N ASP A 73 -8.83 -11.31 0.08
CA ASP A 73 -7.73 -12.14 -0.41
C ASP A 73 -6.32 -11.56 -0.15
N ALA A 74 -6.22 -10.45 0.60
CA ALA A 74 -4.94 -9.88 1.01
C ALA A 74 -4.27 -10.71 2.11
N SER A 75 -2.94 -10.72 2.16
CA SER A 75 -2.22 -11.44 3.21
C SER A 75 -2.59 -10.90 4.60
N TYR A 76 -2.83 -11.79 5.56
CA TYR A 76 -3.23 -11.44 6.93
C TYR A 76 -4.51 -10.60 7.04
N GLU A 77 -5.40 -10.61 6.04
CA GLU A 77 -6.67 -9.88 6.04
C GLU A 77 -7.48 -10.11 7.33
N GLU A 78 -7.44 -11.33 7.87
CA GLU A 78 -8.16 -11.75 9.06
C GLU A 78 -7.66 -11.07 10.34
N LYS A 79 -6.43 -10.56 10.31
CA LYS A 79 -5.81 -9.80 11.41
C LYS A 79 -5.85 -8.29 11.17
N ILE A 80 -5.74 -7.87 9.92
CA ILE A 80 -5.68 -6.45 9.51
C ILE A 80 -7.07 -5.82 9.58
N ILE A 81 -8.08 -6.44 8.95
CA ILE A 81 -9.43 -5.88 8.84
C ILE A 81 -10.04 -5.54 10.21
N PRO A 82 -9.99 -6.40 11.25
CA PRO A 82 -10.54 -6.06 12.55
C PRO A 82 -9.89 -4.85 13.23
N LYS A 83 -8.59 -4.62 12.99
CA LYS A 83 -7.86 -3.47 13.54
C LYS A 83 -8.25 -2.18 12.82
N LEU A 84 -8.41 -2.23 11.50
CA LEU A 84 -8.88 -1.09 10.71
C LEU A 84 -10.31 -0.69 11.09
N LEU A 85 -11.23 -1.65 11.15
CA LEU A 85 -12.65 -1.38 11.47
C LEU A 85 -12.88 -0.81 12.87
N LYS A 86 -11.89 -0.92 13.77
CA LYS A 86 -11.99 -0.38 15.13
C LYS A 86 -11.82 1.14 15.17
N ASP A 87 -10.85 1.65 14.41
CA ASP A 87 -10.35 3.01 14.54
C ASP A 87 -10.47 3.84 13.24
N TYR A 88 -10.80 3.21 12.11
CA TYR A 88 -10.85 3.83 10.79
C TYR A 88 -12.15 3.53 10.03
N SER A 89 -12.54 4.46 9.17
CA SER A 89 -13.64 4.33 8.22
C SER A 89 -13.21 4.79 6.84
N ILE A 90 -13.85 4.25 5.81
CA ILE A 90 -13.63 4.64 4.43
C ILE A 90 -14.68 5.67 4.03
N GLU A 91 -14.23 6.82 3.53
CA GLU A 91 -15.11 7.91 3.09
C GLU A 91 -15.28 7.96 1.57
N ASN A 92 -14.43 7.26 0.81
CA ASN A 92 -14.41 7.26 -0.65
C ASN A 92 -14.48 5.84 -1.23
N ASP A 93 -14.85 5.74 -2.51
CA ASP A 93 -14.81 4.50 -3.28
C ASP A 93 -13.41 4.26 -3.89
N TYR A 94 -12.83 3.10 -3.60
CA TYR A 94 -11.51 2.68 -4.09
C TYR A 94 -11.58 1.37 -4.88
N ASN A 95 -10.70 1.17 -5.85
CA ASN A 95 -10.51 -0.15 -6.47
C ASN A 95 -9.06 -0.63 -6.44
N ALA A 96 -8.13 0.12 -5.84
CA ALA A 96 -6.73 -0.26 -5.75
C ALA A 96 -6.26 -0.23 -4.31
N VAL A 97 -5.41 -1.20 -3.97
CA VAL A 97 -4.83 -1.39 -2.64
C VAL A 97 -3.32 -1.55 -2.78
N ILE A 98 -2.57 -0.90 -1.89
CA ILE A 98 -1.15 -1.13 -1.69
C ILE A 98 -0.93 -1.40 -0.19
N LEU A 99 -0.28 -2.50 0.11
CA LEU A 99 0.10 -2.94 1.45
C LEU A 99 1.62 -3.09 1.46
N LEU A 100 2.27 -2.43 2.42
CA LEU A 100 3.70 -2.57 2.65
C LEU A 100 3.92 -3.19 4.03
N TYR A 101 4.33 -4.45 4.05
CA TYR A 101 4.56 -5.23 5.27
C TYR A 101 5.92 -4.93 5.89
N ASN A 102 6.05 -5.25 7.18
CA ASN A 102 7.22 -4.95 8.01
C ASN A 102 7.67 -3.48 7.93
N PHE A 103 6.74 -2.55 7.74
CA PHE A 103 7.03 -1.13 7.61
C PHE A 103 5.93 -0.29 8.26
N GLU A 104 6.36 0.68 9.06
CA GLU A 104 5.48 1.70 9.61
C GLU A 104 5.72 3.02 8.89
N TYR A 105 4.69 3.45 8.17
CA TYR A 105 4.68 4.74 7.51
C TYR A 105 4.23 5.83 8.49
N GLU A 106 4.99 6.92 8.55
CA GLU A 106 4.78 8.00 9.51
C GLU A 106 3.77 9.06 9.04
N GLY A 107 3.17 8.88 7.86
CA GLY A 107 2.19 9.84 7.33
C GLY A 107 2.79 11.17 6.84
N LYS A 108 4.03 11.16 6.32
CA LYS A 108 4.72 12.37 5.80
C LYS A 108 3.94 13.03 4.65
N THR A 109 3.40 12.20 3.77
CA THR A 109 2.45 12.50 2.71
C THR A 109 1.19 11.67 2.94
N MET A 110 0.02 12.31 3.06
CA MET A 110 -1.26 11.62 3.27
C MET A 110 -1.95 11.22 1.96
N VAL A 111 -1.76 11.98 0.90
CA VAL A 111 -2.42 11.78 -0.40
C VAL A 111 -1.44 12.07 -1.52
N ALA A 112 -1.28 11.13 -2.46
CA ALA A 112 -0.49 11.30 -3.68
C ALA A 112 -0.94 10.33 -4.78
N ASN A 113 -0.91 10.79 -6.04
CA ASN A 113 -1.27 10.03 -7.24
C ASN A 113 -2.60 9.22 -7.14
N ASN A 114 -3.66 9.82 -6.59
CA ASN A 114 -4.97 9.18 -6.33
C ASN A 114 -4.93 8.01 -5.33
N PHE A 115 -3.89 7.94 -4.51
CA PHE A 115 -3.83 7.06 -3.34
C PHE A 115 -3.86 7.91 -2.07
N ASP A 116 -4.58 7.40 -1.08
CA ASP A 116 -4.68 7.93 0.26
C ASP A 116 -3.98 6.95 1.20
N PHE A 117 -3.04 7.44 2.01
CA PHE A 117 -2.54 6.69 3.16
C PHE A 117 -3.64 6.59 4.21
N ILE A 118 -3.96 5.37 4.61
CA ILE A 118 -5.05 5.11 5.54
C ILE A 118 -4.53 4.91 6.97
N ALA A 119 -3.64 3.93 7.14
CA ALA A 119 -3.19 3.52 8.46
C ALA A 119 -1.95 2.62 8.40
N SER A 120 -1.22 2.59 9.50
CA SER A 120 -0.30 1.50 9.81
C SER A 120 -0.85 0.69 10.99
N VAL A 121 -1.02 -0.61 10.80
CA VAL A 121 -1.59 -1.51 11.82
C VAL A 121 -0.73 -2.75 12.00
N SER A 122 -0.78 -3.35 13.17
CA SER A 122 -0.10 -4.62 13.42
C SER A 122 -0.81 -5.77 12.68
N TYR A 123 -0.08 -6.77 12.17
CA TYR A 123 -0.64 -8.00 11.58
C TYR A 123 -0.07 -9.28 12.20
N ILE A 124 0.66 -9.15 13.31
CA ILE A 124 1.10 -10.29 14.13
C ILE A 124 0.08 -10.60 15.22
#